data_AF-A0A183JS98-F1
#
_entry.id   AF-A0A183JS98-F1
#
_cell.length_a   1.000
_cell.length_b   1.000
_cell.length_c   1.000
_cell.angle_alpha   90.00
_cell.angle_beta   90.00
_cell.angle_gamma   90.00
#
_symmetry.space_group_name_H-M   'P 1'
#
loop_
_entity.id
_entity.type
_entity.pdbx_description
1 polymer ?
#
loop_
_entity_poly.entity_id
_entity_poly.type
_entity_poly.pdbx_seq_one_letter_code
_entity_poly.pdbx_strand_id
1 'polypeptide(L)'
;MVHESQGPHKSTLIEQTVKGAIAGGVTGAIEICITFPTEYVKTQLQLDERMGSARQYSGPIDCVKKTVGSYGFRGLYRGLPVLLYGSVPKSAVRFGAFEEFKRHNLSPDGTLTAGRKLLCGLGKCQCHFNPF
;
A
#
# COMPACT_ATOMS: atom_id res chain seq x y z
N MET A 1 26.62 9.45 41.56
CA MET A 1 25.46 8.93 42.31
C MET A 1 24.22 9.67 41.85
N VAL A 2 23.48 9.13 40.88
CA VAL A 2 22.02 9.21 40.82
C VAL A 2 21.58 7.83 40.32
N HIS A 3 21.42 6.93 41.28
CA HIS A 3 20.61 5.72 41.12
C HIS A 3 19.13 6.14 41.10
N GLU A 4 18.27 5.25 40.58
CA GLU A 4 16.81 5.20 40.79
C GLU A 4 15.93 6.03 39.82
N SER A 5 15.37 5.37 38.80
CA SER A 5 13.95 4.95 38.83
C SER A 5 13.55 4.22 37.54
N GLN A 6 13.15 2.95 37.67
CA GLN A 6 12.44 2.20 36.63
C GLN A 6 10.94 2.56 36.64
N GLY A 7 10.36 2.80 35.45
CA GLY A 7 8.92 3.02 35.17
C GLY A 7 8.51 4.51 35.20
N PRO A 8 7.76 5.11 34.23
CA PRO A 8 6.74 4.60 33.30
C PRO A 8 6.84 5.12 31.83
N HIS A 9 8.03 5.49 31.33
CA HIS A 9 8.20 6.23 30.06
C HIS A 9 7.77 5.48 28.77
N LYS A 10 7.83 4.14 28.74
CA LYS A 10 7.39 3.35 27.58
C LYS A 10 5.87 3.43 27.35
N SER A 11 5.07 3.59 28.41
CA SER A 11 3.60 3.54 28.30
C SER A 11 3.04 4.77 27.58
N THR A 12 3.59 5.96 27.85
CA THR A 12 3.18 7.22 27.17
C THR A 12 3.58 7.25 25.70
N LEU A 13 4.75 6.70 25.35
CA LEU A 13 5.18 6.57 23.95
C LEU A 13 4.29 5.60 23.17
N ILE A 14 3.87 4.49 23.79
CA ILE A 14 2.91 3.56 23.19
C ILE A 14 1.55 4.24 23.00
N GLU A 15 1.06 4.98 24.00
CA GLU A 15 -0.20 5.75 23.91
C GLU A 15 -0.17 6.78 22.76
N GLN A 16 0.94 7.53 22.63
CA GLN A 16 1.16 8.48 21.53
C GLN A 16 1.28 7.78 20.17
N THR A 17 1.96 6.63 20.12
CA THR A 17 2.12 5.83 18.89
C THR A 17 0.78 5.23 18.45
N VAL A 18 -0.02 4.74 19.38
CA VAL A 18 -1.36 4.19 19.12
C VAL A 18 -2.30 5.30 18.66
N LYS A 19 -2.30 6.47 19.33
CA LYS A 19 -3.06 7.64 18.87
C LYS A 19 -2.65 8.09 17.47
N GLY A 20 -1.35 8.15 17.19
CA GLY A 20 -0.81 8.48 15.86
C GLY A 20 -1.18 7.44 14.80
N ALA A 21 -1.16 6.15 15.15
CA ALA A 21 -1.54 5.07 14.26
C ALA A 21 -3.04 5.09 13.92
N ILE A 22 -3.89 5.38 14.92
CA ILE A 22 -5.34 5.53 14.71
C ILE A 22 -5.62 6.76 13.84
N ALA A 23 -5.02 7.92 14.17
CA ALA A 23 -5.18 9.14 13.39
C ALA A 23 -4.70 8.97 11.94
N GLY A 24 -3.55 8.31 11.74
CA GLY A 24 -3.03 7.97 10.42
C GLY A 24 -3.92 6.97 9.68
N GLY A 25 -4.48 5.98 10.37
CA GLY A 25 -5.42 5.01 9.80
C GLY A 25 -6.71 5.66 9.32
N VAL A 26 -7.29 6.57 10.12
CA VAL A 26 -8.50 7.33 9.74
C VAL A 26 -8.22 8.24 8.56
N THR A 27 -7.09 8.96 8.57
CA THR A 27 -6.68 9.82 7.47
C THR A 27 -6.50 9.02 6.18
N GLY A 28 -5.81 7.88 6.25
CA GLY A 28 -5.61 6.98 5.12
C GLY A 28 -6.92 6.37 4.60
N ALA A 29 -7.88 6.06 5.48
CA ALA A 29 -9.20 5.58 5.08
C ALA A 29 -9.97 6.65 4.28
N ILE A 30 -9.93 7.91 4.73
CA ILE A 30 -10.57 9.04 4.02
C ILE A 30 -9.90 9.26 2.65
N GLU A 31 -8.57 9.25 2.61
CA GLU A 31 -7.82 9.38 1.36
C GLU A 31 -8.20 8.27 0.37
N ILE A 32 -8.27 7.02 0.83
CA ILE A 32 -8.69 5.89 0.01
C ILE A 32 -10.12 6.12 -0.50
N CYS A 33 -11.07 6.53 0.35
CA CYS A 33 -12.44 6.78 -0.09
C CYS A 33 -12.53 7.83 -1.21
N ILE A 34 -11.71 8.88 -1.17
CA ILE A 34 -11.69 9.94 -2.18
C ILE A 34 -11.00 9.47 -3.47
N THR A 35 -9.91 8.72 -3.35
CA THR A 35 -9.08 8.29 -4.50
C THR A 35 -9.60 7.01 -5.18
N PHE A 36 -10.37 6.18 -4.45
CA PHE A 36 -10.93 4.91 -4.93
C PHE A 36 -11.72 5.03 -6.24
N PRO A 37 -12.67 5.97 -6.43
CA PRO A 37 -13.40 6.06 -7.69
C PRO A 37 -12.49 6.36 -8.90
N THR A 38 -11.44 7.17 -8.71
CA THR A 38 -10.48 7.46 -9.78
C THR A 38 -9.65 6.24 -10.15
N GLU A 39 -9.17 5.50 -9.15
CA GLU A 39 -8.41 4.27 -9.37
C GLU A 39 -9.28 3.18 -10.01
N TYR A 40 -10.53 3.04 -9.57
CA TYR A 40 -11.50 2.13 -10.16
C TYR A 40 -11.67 2.36 -11.67
N VAL A 41 -11.88 3.61 -12.08
CA VAL A 41 -12.04 3.97 -13.50
C VAL A 41 -10.78 3.65 -14.30
N LYS A 42 -9.60 3.96 -13.76
CA LYS A 42 -8.33 3.61 -14.42
C LYS A 42 -8.15 2.12 -14.57
N THR A 43 -8.41 1.33 -13.53
CA THR A 43 -8.28 -0.13 -13.59
C THR A 43 -9.24 -0.72 -14.62
N GLN A 44 -10.48 -0.25 -14.66
CA GLN A 44 -11.46 -0.67 -15.67
C GLN A 44 -11.01 -0.33 -17.08
N LEU A 45 -10.47 0.88 -17.32
CA LEU A 45 -9.90 1.24 -18.61
C LEU A 45 -8.70 0.36 -18.98
N GLN A 46 -7.79 0.09 -18.05
CA GLN A 46 -6.62 -0.78 -18.30
C GLN A 46 -7.04 -2.22 -18.61
N LEU A 47 -8.09 -2.73 -17.96
CA LEU A 47 -8.67 -4.04 -18.26
C LEU A 47 -9.31 -4.04 -19.66
N ASP A 48 -10.03 -2.98 -20.00
CA ASP A 48 -10.71 -2.82 -21.28
C ASP A 48 -9.73 -2.65 -22.46
N GLU A 49 -8.62 -1.94 -22.26
CA GLU A 49 -7.53 -1.83 -23.24
C GLU A 49 -6.88 -3.17 -23.55
N ARG A 50 -6.82 -4.08 -22.57
CA ARG A 50 -6.32 -5.46 -22.79
C ARG A 50 -7.27 -6.32 -23.61
N MET A 51 -8.55 -5.93 -23.74
CA MET A 51 -9.55 -6.67 -24.52
C MET A 51 -9.55 -6.33 -26.02
N GLY A 52 -8.70 -5.41 -26.47
CA GLY A 52 -8.49 -5.10 -27.89
C GLY A 52 -9.78 -4.64 -28.59
N SER A 53 -10.27 -5.43 -29.55
CA SER A 53 -11.47 -5.11 -30.35
C SER A 53 -12.80 -5.19 -29.57
N ALA A 54 -12.81 -5.73 -28.35
CA ALA A 54 -14.01 -5.83 -27.50
C ALA A 54 -14.12 -4.68 -26.47
N ARG A 55 -13.55 -3.51 -26.78
CA ARG A 55 -13.54 -2.33 -25.90
C ARG A 55 -14.96 -1.87 -25.56
N GLN A 56 -15.30 -1.88 -24.27
CA GLN A 56 -16.61 -1.49 -23.73
C GLN A 56 -16.71 -0.01 -23.41
N TYR A 57 -15.58 0.69 -23.22
CA TYR A 57 -15.54 2.08 -22.80
C TYR A 57 -14.79 2.96 -23.80
N SER A 58 -15.47 4.01 -24.29
CA SER A 58 -14.84 4.98 -25.19
C SER A 58 -13.91 5.95 -24.47
N GLY A 59 -13.96 6.00 -23.13
CA GLY A 59 -13.11 6.84 -22.30
C GLY A 59 -13.47 6.77 -20.80
N PRO A 60 -12.71 7.48 -19.94
CA PRO A 60 -12.92 7.46 -18.49
C PRO A 60 -14.30 7.96 -18.06
N ILE A 61 -14.80 9.01 -18.71
CA ILE A 61 -16.10 9.60 -18.38
C ILE A 61 -17.25 8.66 -18.80
N ASP A 62 -17.10 7.96 -19.93
CA ASP A 62 -18.05 6.96 -20.39
C ASP A 62 -18.11 5.75 -19.43
N CYS A 63 -16.95 5.31 -18.93
CA CYS A 63 -16.86 4.26 -17.91
C CYS A 63 -17.60 4.64 -16.63
N VAL A 64 -17.42 5.87 -16.11
CA VAL A 64 -18.15 6.35 -14.93
C VAL A 64 -19.65 6.39 -15.21
N LYS A 65 -20.07 6.99 -16.34
CA LYS A 65 -21.50 7.10 -16.69
C LYS A 65 -22.18 5.73 -16.80
N LYS A 66 -21.56 4.77 -17.51
CA LYS A 66 -22.08 3.40 -17.63
C LYS A 66 -22.11 2.68 -16.28
N THR A 67 -21.07 2.82 -15.47
CA THR A 67 -21.01 2.18 -14.14
C THR A 67 -22.09 2.73 -13.21
N VAL A 68 -22.27 4.05 -13.17
CA VAL A 68 -23.32 4.70 -12.36
C VAL A 68 -24.72 4.39 -12.90
N GLY A 69 -24.89 4.35 -14.22
CA GLY A 69 -26.17 3.99 -14.85
C GLY A 69 -26.61 2.56 -14.56
N SER A 70 -25.67 1.61 -14.57
CA SER A 70 -25.98 0.18 -14.37
C SER A 70 -26.02 -0.25 -12.90
N TYR A 71 -25.13 0.28 -12.06
CA TYR A 71 -24.94 -0.20 -10.68
C TYR A 71 -25.11 0.91 -9.62
N GLY A 72 -25.38 2.14 -10.04
CA GLY A 72 -25.45 3.30 -9.16
C GLY A 72 -24.09 3.74 -8.60
N PHE A 73 -24.12 4.73 -7.72
CA PHE A 73 -22.92 5.24 -7.05
C PHE A 73 -22.19 4.18 -6.20
N ARG A 74 -22.90 3.17 -5.68
CA ARG A 74 -22.27 2.05 -4.94
C ARG A 74 -21.47 1.11 -5.85
N GLY A 75 -21.75 1.10 -7.16
CA GLY A 75 -20.97 0.34 -8.15
C GLY A 75 -19.50 0.77 -8.20
N LEU A 76 -19.24 2.07 -8.08
CA LEU A 76 -17.89 2.65 -8.03
C LEU A 76 -17.09 2.22 -6.79
N TYR A 77 -17.76 1.74 -5.73
CA TYR A 77 -17.11 1.27 -4.49
C TYR A 77 -17.04 -0.26 -4.39
N ARG A 78 -17.46 -1.01 -5.43
CA ARG A 78 -17.59 -2.48 -5.41
C ARG A 78 -16.26 -3.26 -5.32
N GLY A 79 -15.11 -2.59 -5.17
CA GLY A 79 -13.81 -3.23 -4.92
C GLY A 79 -13.09 -2.75 -3.65
N LEU A 80 -13.67 -1.81 -2.91
CA LEU A 80 -13.06 -1.23 -1.72
C LEU A 80 -12.67 -2.28 -0.66
N PRO A 81 -13.53 -3.27 -0.31
CA PRO A 81 -13.14 -4.30 0.66
C PRO A 81 -12.02 -5.20 0.14
N VAL A 82 -11.96 -5.49 -1.17
CA VAL A 82 -10.86 -6.27 -1.77
C VAL A 82 -9.54 -5.50 -1.67
N LEU A 83 -9.58 -4.19 -1.87
CA LEU A 83 -8.40 -3.31 -1.81
C LEU A 83 -7.89 -3.17 -0.36
N LEU A 84 -8.81 -3.05 0.61
CA LEU A 84 -8.47 -3.09 2.03
C LEU A 84 -7.89 -4.46 2.43
N TYR A 85 -8.52 -5.56 2.00
CA TYR A 85 -8.05 -6.91 2.32
C TYR A 85 -6.69 -7.24 1.69
N GLY A 86 -6.38 -6.69 0.51
CA GLY A 86 -5.05 -6.84 -0.10
C GLY A 86 -3.98 -5.93 0.52
N SER A 87 -4.36 -4.72 0.94
CA SER A 87 -3.42 -3.72 1.47
C SER A 87 -3.00 -3.96 2.92
N VAL A 88 -3.88 -4.55 3.76
CA VAL A 88 -3.58 -4.89 5.16
C VAL A 88 -2.43 -5.90 5.29
N PRO A 89 -2.48 -7.11 4.69
CA PRO A 89 -1.38 -8.07 4.79
C PRO A 89 -0.11 -7.55 4.13
N LYS A 90 -0.22 -6.81 3.02
CA LYS A 90 0.94 -6.17 2.38
C LYS A 90 1.62 -5.18 3.32
N SER A 91 0.84 -4.39 4.04
CA SER A 91 1.36 -3.43 5.03
C SER A 91 1.94 -4.16 6.24
N ALA A 92 1.29 -5.20 6.74
CA ALA A 92 1.78 -6.02 7.84
C ALA A 92 3.13 -6.67 7.53
N VAL A 93 3.29 -7.25 6.34
CA VAL A 93 4.58 -7.82 5.90
C VAL A 93 5.65 -6.75 5.77
N ARG A 94 5.31 -5.57 5.20
CA ARG A 94 6.27 -4.46 5.07
C ARG A 94 6.74 -3.95 6.44
N PHE A 95 5.82 -3.74 7.37
CA PHE A 95 6.16 -3.27 8.72
C PHE A 95 6.88 -4.35 9.52
N GLY A 96 6.47 -5.62 9.42
CA GLY A 96 7.16 -6.73 10.06
C GLY A 96 8.60 -6.89 9.55
N ALA A 97 8.81 -6.85 8.24
CA ALA A 97 10.14 -6.91 7.64
C ALA A 97 11.00 -5.68 8.00
N PHE A 98 10.40 -4.49 8.07
CA PHE A 98 11.10 -3.27 8.48
C PHE A 98 11.51 -3.33 9.96
N GLU A 99 10.63 -3.79 10.84
CA GLU A 99 10.88 -3.92 12.28
C GLU A 99 11.97 -4.97 12.55
N GLU A 100 11.93 -6.10 11.85
CA GLU A 100 12.96 -7.14 11.96
C GLU A 100 14.31 -6.67 11.42
N PHE A 101 14.31 -5.95 10.29
CA PHE A 101 15.52 -5.40 9.72
C PHE A 101 16.11 -4.29 10.60
N LYS A 102 15.26 -3.45 11.17
CA LYS A 102 15.61 -2.40 12.14
C LYS A 102 16.23 -3.04 13.40
N ARG A 103 15.63 -4.11 13.94
CA ARG A 103 16.17 -4.84 15.09
C ARG A 103 17.55 -5.44 14.84
N HIS A 104 17.80 -5.98 13.64
CA HIS A 104 19.09 -6.58 13.29
C HIS A 104 20.17 -5.59 12.81
N ASN A 105 19.81 -4.38 12.37
CA ASN A 105 20.76 -3.42 11.78
C ASN A 105 20.83 -2.07 12.50
N LEU A 106 20.30 -1.94 13.72
CA LEU A 106 20.58 -0.78 14.55
C LEU A 106 22.00 -0.87 15.12
N SER A 107 22.98 -0.53 14.29
CA SER A 107 24.25 0.03 14.75
C SER A 107 24.02 1.51 15.12
N PRO A 108 24.69 2.07 16.15
CA PRO A 108 24.44 3.43 16.68
C PRO A 108 24.64 4.62 15.72
N ASP A 109 24.89 4.42 14.42
CA ASP A 109 25.31 5.45 13.45
C ASP A 109 24.41 5.59 12.19
N GLY A 110 23.15 5.15 12.24
CA GLY A 110 22.11 5.69 11.36
C GLY A 110 22.24 5.51 9.83
N THR A 111 23.04 4.56 9.32
CA THR A 111 23.18 4.37 7.86
C THR A 111 23.05 2.90 7.45
N LEU A 112 22.00 2.62 6.66
CA LEU A 112 21.72 1.31 6.06
C LEU A 112 22.13 1.35 4.58
N THR A 113 23.23 0.66 4.21
CA THR A 113 23.82 0.69 2.87
C THR A 113 22.85 0.30 1.75
N ALA A 114 22.46 1.30 0.97
CA ALA A 114 21.60 1.21 -0.22
C ALA A 114 22.11 0.25 -1.30
N GLY A 115 23.43 -0.02 -1.35
CA GLY A 115 24.08 -0.81 -2.41
C GLY A 115 23.63 -2.27 -2.51
N ARG A 116 23.25 -2.93 -1.41
CA ARG A 116 22.80 -4.33 -1.42
C ARG A 116 21.33 -4.50 -1.85
N LYS A 117 20.50 -3.46 -1.70
CA LYS A 117 19.12 -3.46 -2.22
C LYS A 117 19.07 -3.19 -3.73
N LEU A 118 20.00 -2.40 -4.25
CA LEU A 118 20.14 -2.11 -5.69
C LEU A 118 20.62 -3.33 -6.49
N LEU A 119 21.61 -4.07 -5.99
CA LEU A 119 22.16 -5.25 -6.66
C LEU A 119 21.16 -6.41 -6.80
N CYS A 120 20.29 -6.63 -5.81
CA CYS A 120 19.23 -7.65 -5.93
C CYS A 120 18.03 -7.20 -6.78
N GLY A 121 17.86 -5.89 -7.03
CA GLY A 121 16.82 -5.38 -7.91
C GLY A 121 17.10 -5.65 -9.40
N LEU A 122 18.37 -5.63 -9.80
CA LEU A 122 18.81 -5.86 -11.19
C LEU A 122 18.91 -7.36 -11.57
N GLY A 123 19.02 -8.27 -10.59
CA GLY A 123 19.26 -9.69 -10.84
C GLY A 123 18.07 -10.49 -11.38
N LYS A 124 16.82 -10.02 -11.24
CA LYS A 124 15.63 -10.75 -11.74
C LYS A 124 15.30 -10.50 -13.22
N CYS A 125 16.01 -9.60 -13.90
CA CYS A 125 15.78 -9.34 -15.33
C CYS A 125 16.66 -10.17 -16.28
N GLN A 126 17.68 -10.89 -15.80
CA GLN A 126 18.64 -11.56 -16.69
C GLN A 126 18.50 -13.09 -16.78
N CYS A 127 17.68 -13.73 -15.94
CA CYS A 127 17.49 -15.19 -15.96
C CYS A 127 16.08 -15.60 -16.43
N HIS A 128 15.61 -15.02 -17.54
CA HIS A 128 14.56 -15.64 -18.37
C HIS A 128 14.88 -15.45 -19.86
N PHE A 129 16.10 -15.83 -20.24
CA PHE A 129 16.49 -16.07 -21.62
C PHE A 129 17.37 -17.32 -21.65
N ASN A 130 16.74 -18.47 -21.39
CA ASN A 130 17.30 -19.76 -21.79
C ASN A 130 16.49 -20.24 -23.01
N PRO A 131 17.01 -20.07 -24.23
CA PRO A 131 16.41 -20.67 -25.41
C PRO A 131 16.72 -22.17 -25.42
N PHE A 132 15.68 -22.99 -25.23
CA PHE A 132 15.58 -24.31 -25.83
C PHE A 132 14.40 -24.29 -26.79
#